data_AF-A0A2N1QM24-F1
#
_entry.id   AF-A0A2N1QM24-F1
#
_cell.length_a   1.000
_cell.length_b   1.000
_cell.length_c   1.000
_cell.angle_alpha   90.00
_cell.angle_beta   90.00
_cell.angle_gamma   90.00
#
_symmetry.space_group_name_H-M   'P 1'
#
loop_
_entity.id
_entity.type
_entity.pdbx_description
1 polymer ?
#
loop_
_entity_poly.entity_id
_entity_poly.type
_entity_poly.pdbx_seq_one_letter_code
_entity_poly.pdbx_strand_id
1 'polypeptide(L)' 'MKNYTELILFGKVVSTALLVVGYILLGYYLGRRLVENGYPSWTHPALMLVGAIVGIHQMYYVMRELIRKINK' A
#
# COMPACT_ATOMS: atom_id res chain seq x y z
N MET A 1 -24.10 -0.11 -19.96
CA MET A 1 -23.61 0.56 -18.73
C MET A 1 -22.86 -0.37 -17.75
N LYS A 2 -22.77 -1.70 -17.95
CA LYS A 2 -21.99 -2.61 -17.07
C LYS A 2 -20.47 -2.46 -17.20
N ASN A 3 -19.97 -2.26 -18.42
CA ASN A 3 -18.51 -2.24 -18.68
C ASN A 3 -17.77 -1.08 -18.00
N TYR A 4 -18.39 0.10 -17.86
CA TYR A 4 -17.73 1.23 -17.19
C TYR A 4 -17.56 1.00 -15.69
N THR A 5 -18.51 0.32 -15.04
CA THR A 5 -18.44 -0.01 -13.62
C THR A 5 -17.31 -0.99 -13.32
N GLU A 6 -17.13 -2.01 -14.16
CA GLU A 6 -16.05 -2.97 -14.02
C GLU A 6 -14.68 -2.34 -14.25
N LEU A 7 -14.57 -1.44 -15.24
CA LEU A 7 -13.35 -0.68 -15.50
C LEU A 7 -12.97 0.21 -14.30
N ILE A 8 -13.96 0.87 -13.69
CA ILE A 8 -13.76 1.68 -12.47
C ILE A 8 -13.33 0.79 -11.30
N LEU A 9 -13.92 -0.40 -11.17
CA LEU A 9 -13.56 -1.36 -10.13
C LEU A 9 -12.10 -1.81 -10.28
N PHE A 10 -11.71 -2.19 -11.50
CA PHE A 10 -10.34 -2.56 -11.84
C PHE A 10 -9.36 -1.43 -11.53
N GLY A 11 -9.68 -0.20 -11.98
CA GLY A 11 -8.85 0.98 -11.70
C GLY A 11 -8.65 1.22 -10.21
N LYS A 12 -9.69 1.00 -9.38
CA LYS A 12 -9.58 1.12 -7.92
C LYS A 12 -8.69 0.04 -7.31
N VAL A 13 -8.79 -1.21 -7.78
CA VAL A 13 -7.92 -2.31 -7.33
C VAL A 13 -6.45 -1.98 -7.66
N VAL A 14 -6.18 -1.58 -8.91
CA VAL A 14 -4.82 -1.20 -9.35
C VAL A 14 -4.29 -0.01 -8.57
N SER A 15 -5.11 1.03 -8.34
CA SER A 15 -4.72 2.20 -7.54
C SER A 15 -4.38 1.84 -6.10
N THR A 16 -5.12 0.88 -5.52
CA THR A 16 -4.87 0.39 -4.17
C THR A 16 -3.56 -0.38 -4.11
N ALA A 17 -3.28 -1.23 -5.09
CA ALA A 17 -2.01 -1.95 -5.18
C ALA A 17 -0.82 -0.98 -5.33
N LEU A 18 -0.95 0.06 -6.16
CA LEU A 18 0.04 1.14 -6.30
C LEU A 18 0.28 1.88 -4.97
N LEU A 19 -0.77 2.13 -4.18
CA LEU A 19 -0.63 2.70 -2.84
C LEU A 19 0.20 1.81 -1.92
N VAL A 20 -0.03 0.50 -1.91
CA VAL A 20 0.78 -0.45 -1.12
C VAL A 20 2.26 -0.35 -1.50
N VAL A 21 2.55 -0.38 -2.80
CA VAL A 21 3.92 -0.24 -3.31
C VAL A 21 4.53 1.11 -2.88
N GLY A 22 3.75 2.19 -2.92
CA GLY A 22 4.15 3.51 -2.43
C GLY A 22 4.58 3.50 -0.96
N TYR A 23 3.83 2.84 -0.08
CA TYR A 23 4.21 2.70 1.33
C TYR A 23 5.48 1.87 1.54
N ILE A 24 5.68 0.81 0.75
CA ILE A 24 6.90 0.00 0.80
C ILE A 24 8.11 0.82 0.37
N LEU A 25 8.01 1.56 -0.74
CA LEU A 25 9.08 2.43 -1.24
C LEU A 25 9.38 3.58 -0.28
N LEU A 26 8.36 4.13 0.37
CA LEU A 26 8.52 5.15 1.40
C LEU A 26 9.27 4.57 2.61
N GLY A 27 8.92 3.35 3.05
CA GLY A 27 9.65 2.63 4.08
C GLY A 27 11.12 2.37 3.70
N TYR A 28 11.37 1.97 2.46
CA TYR A 28 12.73 1.81 1.92
C TYR A 28 13.52 3.12 1.97
N TYR A 29 12.95 4.22 1.46
CA TYR A 29 13.63 5.51 1.40
C TYR A 29 13.93 6.06 2.80
N LEU A 30 12.95 6.03 3.70
CA LEU A 30 13.13 6.47 5.08
C LEU A 30 14.14 5.59 5.82
N GLY A 31 14.04 4.26 5.67
CA GLY A 31 14.95 3.33 6.30
C GLY A 31 16.39 3.53 5.82
N ARG A 32 16.57 3.80 4.53
CA ARG A 32 17.89 4.08 3.95
C ARG A 32 18.47 5.36 4.52
N ARG A 33 17.67 6.43 4.56
CA ARG A 33 18.10 7.74 5.08
C ARG A 33 18.44 7.68 6.57
N LEU A 34 17.73 6.88 7.35
CA LEU A 34 18.05 6.63 8.76
C LEU A 34 19.39 5.91 8.92
N VAL A 35 19.64 4.84 8.16
CA VAL A 35 20.94 4.15 8.18
C VAL A 35 22.07 5.09 7.76
N GLU A 36 21.87 5.92 6.73
CA GLU A 36 22.83 6.96 6.31
C GLU A 36 23.10 8.00 7.41
N ASN A 37 22.14 8.26 8.30
CA ASN A 37 22.28 9.15 9.47
C ASN A 37 22.92 8.46 10.70
N GLY A 38 23.44 7.23 10.56
CA GLY A 38 24.12 6.50 11.64
C GLY A 38 23.23 5.60 12.48
N TYR A 39 21.97 5.39 12.07
CA TYR A 39 21.11 4.39 12.73
C TYR A 39 21.57 2.95 12.41
N PRO A 40 21.24 1.97 13.26
CA PRO A 40 21.58 0.57 13.04
C PRO A 40 21.07 0.05 11.69
N SER A 41 21.86 -0.81 11.02
CA SER A 41 21.53 -1.36 9.70
C SER A 41 20.20 -2.12 9.62
N TRP A 42 19.72 -2.66 10.75
CA TRP A 42 18.42 -3.34 10.83
C TRP A 42 17.23 -2.38 10.68
N THR A 43 17.42 -1.07 10.85
CA THR A 43 16.34 -0.08 10.70
C THR A 43 15.82 -0.01 9.26
N HIS A 44 16.68 -0.28 8.27
CA HIS A 44 16.28 -0.29 6.87
C HIS A 44 15.23 -1.36 6.53
N PRO A 45 15.47 -2.67 6.79
CA PRO A 45 14.45 -3.69 6.57
C PRO A 45 13.24 -3.53 7.51
N ALA A 46 13.43 -3.02 8.73
CA ALA A 46 12.31 -2.77 9.64
C ALA A 46 11.33 -1.74 9.09
N LEU A 47 11.81 -0.60 8.56
CA LEU A 47 10.92 0.41 7.97
C LEU A 47 10.23 -0.07 6.69
N MET A 48 10.89 -0.89 5.87
CA MET A 48 10.24 -1.53 4.72
C MET A 48 9.08 -2.44 5.15
N LEU A 49 9.28 -3.25 6.20
CA LEU A 49 8.23 -4.12 6.76
C LEU A 49 7.08 -3.29 7.33
N VAL A 50 7.36 -2.21 8.05
CA VAL A 50 6.33 -1.30 8.54
C VAL A 50 5.54 -0.68 7.37
N GLY A 51 6.22 -0.22 6.32
CA GLY A 51 5.58 0.26 5.10
C GLY A 51 4.68 -0.79 4.44
N ALA A 52 5.13 -2.04 4.36
CA ALA A 52 4.34 -3.15 3.83
C ALA A 52 3.09 -3.42 4.69
N ILE A 53 3.24 -3.48 6.02
CA ILE A 53 2.13 -3.72 6.95
C ILE A 53 1.08 -2.61 6.83
N VAL A 54 1.52 -1.34 6.82
CA VAL A 54 0.61 -0.19 6.66
C VAL A 54 -0.07 -0.22 5.29
N GLY A 55 0.66 -0.51 4.22
CA GLY A 55 0.10 -0.63 2.88
C GLY A 55 -0.96 -1.74 2.79
N ILE A 56 -0.66 -2.93 3.31
CA ILE A 56 -1.59 -4.07 3.34
C ILE A 56 -2.82 -3.75 4.19
N HIS A 57 -2.62 -3.11 5.35
CA HIS A 57 -3.72 -2.66 6.21
C HIS A 57 -4.65 -1.71 5.44
N GLN A 58 -4.11 -0.69 4.77
CA GLN A 58 -4.90 0.23 3.94
C GLN A 58 -5.63 -0.51 2.80
N MET A 59 -4.94 -1.44 2.13
CA MET A 59 -5.54 -2.26 1.07
C MET A 59 -6.75 -3.05 1.58
N TYR A 60 -6.66 -3.63 2.78
CA TYR A 60 -7.74 -4.39 3.38
C TYR A 60 -9.00 -3.54 3.60
N TYR A 61 -8.86 -2.31 4.11
CA TYR A 61 -10.02 -1.41 4.28
C TYR A 61 -10.66 -1.03 2.95
N VAL A 62 -9.85 -0.65 1.96
CA VAL A 62 -10.36 -0.26 0.63
C VAL A 62 -11.06 -1.44 -0.05
N MET A 63 -10.49 -2.64 0.01
CA MET A 63 -11.13 -3.84 -0.54
C MET A 63 -12.42 -4.20 0.18
N ARG A 64 -12.46 -4.09 1.52
CA ARG A 64 -13.67 -4.35 2.30
C ARG A 64 -14.80 -3.39 1.91
N GLU A 65 -14.49 -2.11 1.74
CA GLU A 65 -15.48 -1.12 1.28
C GLU A 65 -15.96 -1.39 -0.15
N LEU A 66 -15.05 -1.77 -1.05
CA LEU A 66 -15.39 -2.15 -2.42
C LEU A 66 -16.36 -3.33 -2.46
N ILE A 67 -16.04 -4.41 -1.74
CA ILE A 67 -16.92 -5.59 -1.65
C ILE A 67 -18.28 -5.20 -1.09
N ARG A 68 -18.32 -4.36 -0.05
CA ARG A 68 -19.58 -3.87 0.53
C ARG A 68 -20.41 -3.04 -0.46
N LYS A 69 -19.76 -2.26 -1.34
CA LYS A 69 -20.45 -1.48 -2.38
C LYS A 69 -20.95 -2.34 -3.54
N ILE A 70 -20.29 -3.46 -3.84
CA ILE A 70 -20.74 -4.41 -4.88
C ILE A 70 -21.94 -5.23 -4.39
N ASN A 71 -21.95 -5.61 -3.11
CA ASN A 71 -22.98 -6.47 -2.53
C ASN A 71 -24.26 -5.72 -2.08
N LYS A 72 -24.36 -4.42 -2.41
CA LYS A 72 -25.47 -3.54 -2.07
C LYS A 72 -26.17 -3.07 -3.34
#